data_AF-A0A6V8L5A8-F1
#
_entry.id   AF-A0A6V8L5A8-F1
#
_cell.length_a   1.000
_cell.length_b   1.000
_cell.length_c   1.000
_cell.angle_alpha   90.00
_cell.angle_beta   90.00
_cell.angle_gamma   90.00
#
_symmetry.space_group_name_H-M   'P 1'
#
loop_
_entity.id
_entity.type
_entity.pdbx_description
1 polymer ?
#
loop_
_entity_poly.entity_id
_entity_poly.type
_entity_poly.pdbx_seq_one_letter_code
_entity_poly.pdbx_strand_id
1 'polypeptide(L)'
;MAPGQQLVVVGSERRVLPAWDGHVYPMVGVGSPTGTVISVPSPRTAAVRALADLPLDDLLEKLPTALGLAGRRKAYRGVFRYCLDPTALPDAGSGSPSTIPWCRSGCGRSAARC
;
A
#
# COMPACT_ATOMS: atom_id res chain seq x y z
N MET A 1 -11.65 7.11 -14.49
CA MET A 1 -12.49 5.92 -14.36
C MET A 1 -13.50 5.92 -15.49
N ALA A 2 -13.82 4.76 -16.04
CA ALA A 2 -14.98 4.66 -16.94
C ALA A 2 -16.27 4.90 -16.13
N PRO A 3 -17.37 5.34 -16.75
CA PRO A 3 -18.66 5.45 -16.08
C PRO A 3 -19.02 4.13 -15.39
N GLY A 4 -19.29 4.15 -14.07
CA GLY A 4 -19.64 2.97 -13.27
C GLY A 4 -18.48 2.31 -12.49
N GLN A 5 -17.24 2.78 -12.60
CA GLN A 5 -16.15 2.31 -11.73
C GLN A 5 -16.11 3.10 -10.41
N GLN A 6 -16.16 2.40 -9.29
CA GLN A 6 -16.15 3.02 -7.95
C GLN A 6 -14.73 3.12 -7.37
N LEU A 7 -14.38 4.28 -6.81
CA LEU A 7 -13.20 4.44 -5.95
C LEU A 7 -13.57 4.20 -4.48
N VAL A 8 -12.95 3.20 -3.86
CA VAL A 8 -13.06 2.92 -2.43
C VAL A 8 -11.78 3.37 -1.74
N VAL A 9 -11.91 4.26 -0.75
CA VAL A 9 -10.76 4.78 0.01
C VAL A 9 -10.80 4.25 1.44
N VAL A 10 -9.73 3.54 1.82
CA VAL A 10 -9.54 2.92 3.13
C VAL A 10 -8.43 3.64 3.89
N GLY A 11 -8.76 4.18 5.07
CA GLY A 11 -7.76 4.74 5.99
C GLY A 11 -7.02 3.63 6.73
N SER A 12 -5.70 3.77 6.89
CA SER A 12 -4.89 2.82 7.65
C SER A 12 -3.71 3.51 8.33
N GLU A 13 -3.59 3.32 9.64
CA GLU A 13 -2.41 3.75 10.42
C GLU A 13 -1.11 3.06 9.97
N ARG A 14 -1.21 1.90 9.31
CA ARG A 14 -0.02 1.21 8.78
C ARG A 14 0.70 2.03 7.71
N ARG A 15 0.01 2.96 7.04
CA ARG A 15 0.54 3.80 5.94
C ARG A 15 1.48 4.92 6.40
N VAL A 16 1.62 5.14 7.70
CA VAL A 16 2.64 6.04 8.26
C VAL A 16 3.83 5.29 8.86
N LEU A 17 3.81 3.95 8.83
CA LEU A 17 4.85 3.11 9.40
C LEU A 17 5.76 2.51 8.31
N PRO A 18 7.05 2.26 8.62
CA PRO A 18 7.96 1.57 7.70
C PRO A 18 7.45 0.19 7.27
N ALA A 19 7.62 -0.14 5.99
CA ALA A 19 7.51 -1.52 5.50
C ALA A 19 8.72 -2.35 5.95
N TRP A 20 8.80 -3.60 5.49
CA TRP A 20 9.88 -4.52 5.86
C TRP A 20 11.26 -4.02 5.40
N ASP A 21 11.31 -3.15 4.40
CA ASP A 21 12.52 -2.52 3.86
C ASP A 21 12.88 -1.19 4.55
N GLY A 22 12.15 -0.79 5.59
CA GLY A 22 12.36 0.47 6.31
C GLY A 22 11.76 1.71 5.63
N HIS A 23 11.19 1.59 4.43
CA HIS A 23 10.59 2.72 3.74
C HIS A 23 9.10 2.88 4.07
N VAL A 24 8.63 4.13 4.17
CA VAL A 24 7.21 4.43 4.32
C VAL A 24 6.55 4.51 2.94
N TYR A 25 5.54 3.67 2.74
CA TYR A 25 4.68 3.64 1.55
C TYR A 25 3.29 4.18 1.90
N PRO A 26 3.06 5.49 1.72
CA PRO A 26 1.86 6.16 2.20
C PRO A 26 0.61 5.75 1.43
N MET A 27 0.74 5.04 0.32
CA MET A 27 -0.41 4.60 -0.47
C MET A 27 -0.10 3.29 -1.18
N VAL A 28 -1.12 2.45 -1.30
CA VAL A 28 -1.20 1.38 -2.30
C VAL A 28 -2.63 1.32 -2.82
N GLY A 29 -2.79 1.03 -4.11
CA GLY A 29 -4.09 0.82 -4.72
C GLY A 29 -4.11 -0.45 -5.55
N VAL A 30 -5.27 -1.10 -5.60
CA VAL A 30 -5.55 -2.22 -6.50
C VAL A 30 -6.79 -1.87 -7.31
N GLY A 31 -6.64 -1.87 -8.63
CA GLY A 31 -7.71 -1.64 -9.58
C GLY A 31 -8.13 -2.94 -10.26
N SER A 32 -9.43 -3.09 -10.48
CA SER A 32 -10.06 -4.08 -11.35
C SER A 32 -10.90 -3.37 -12.42
N PRO A 33 -11.43 -4.08 -13.41
CA PRO A 33 -12.39 -3.49 -14.35
C PRO A 33 -13.64 -2.90 -13.67
N THR A 34 -14.00 -3.34 -12.45
CA THR A 34 -15.21 -2.90 -11.74
C THR A 34 -14.97 -1.75 -10.75
N GLY A 35 -13.73 -1.47 -10.37
CA GLY A 35 -13.44 -0.41 -9.41
C GLY A 35 -12.01 -0.40 -8.92
N THR A 36 -11.69 0.53 -8.03
CA THR A 36 -10.36 0.66 -7.44
C THR A 36 -10.47 0.81 -5.94
N VAL A 37 -9.67 0.06 -5.19
CA VAL A 37 -9.49 0.25 -3.75
C VAL A 37 -8.14 0.89 -3.49
N ILE A 38 -8.09 1.99 -2.73
CA ILE A 38 -6.85 2.65 -2.33
C ILE A 38 -6.78 2.72 -0.81
N SER A 39 -5.66 2.23 -0.26
CA SER A 39 -5.30 2.38 1.15
C SER A 39 -4.37 3.58 1.33
N VAL A 40 -4.72 4.51 2.23
CA VAL A 40 -4.00 5.76 2.51
C VAL A 40 -3.91 6.03 4.02
N PRO A 41 -3.11 6.98 4.53
CA PRO A 41 -3.12 7.34 5.94
C PRO A 41 -4.50 7.88 6.32
N SER A 42 -5.02 7.51 7.49
CA SER A 42 -6.37 7.91 7.93
C SER A 42 -6.64 9.41 7.81
N PRO A 43 -5.71 10.32 8.16
CA PRO A 43 -5.92 11.77 8.01
C PRO A 43 -6.04 12.26 6.55
N ARG A 44 -5.67 11.45 5.56
CA ARG A 44 -5.71 11.80 4.13
C ARG A 44 -6.93 11.26 3.39
N THR A 45 -7.74 10.42 4.04
CA THR A 45 -8.89 9.75 3.43
C THR A 45 -9.87 10.73 2.78
N ALA A 46 -10.26 11.80 3.46
CA ALA A 46 -11.20 12.80 2.95
C ALA A 46 -10.66 13.50 1.69
N ALA A 47 -9.38 13.90 1.70
CA ALA A 47 -8.74 14.54 0.56
C ALA A 47 -8.67 13.64 -0.67
N VAL A 48 -8.47 12.33 -0.47
CA VAL A 48 -8.43 11.35 -1.57
C VAL A 48 -9.83 11.01 -2.07
N ARG A 49 -10.84 10.96 -1.20
CA ARG A 49 -12.25 10.76 -1.60
C ARG A 49 -12.78 11.89 -2.48
N ALA A 50 -12.30 13.12 -2.29
CA ALA A 50 -12.65 14.25 -3.15
C ALA A 50 -12.17 14.10 -4.61
N LEU A 51 -11.33 13.11 -4.90
CA LEU A 51 -10.82 12.80 -6.24
C LEU A 51 -11.59 11.65 -6.92
N ALA A 52 -12.66 11.12 -6.30
CA ALA A 52 -13.34 9.90 -6.73
C ALA A 52 -13.92 9.94 -8.15
N ASP A 53 -14.32 11.12 -8.62
CA ASP A 53 -14.95 11.27 -9.93
C ASP A 53 -13.95 11.46 -11.07
N LEU A 54 -12.65 11.50 -10.76
CA LEU A 54 -11.62 11.79 -11.75
C LEU A 54 -11.31 10.60 -12.69
N PRO A 55 -10.93 10.87 -13.94
CA PRO A 55 -10.16 9.96 -14.77
C PRO A 55 -8.98 9.34 -14.00
N LEU A 56 -8.56 8.12 -14.36
CA LEU A 56 -7.50 7.42 -13.62
C LEU A 56 -6.18 8.19 -13.68
N ASP A 57 -5.84 8.74 -14.85
CA ASP A 57 -4.60 9.50 -15.04
C ASP A 57 -4.61 10.79 -14.21
N ASP A 58 -5.73 11.52 -14.20
CA ASP A 58 -5.92 12.72 -13.38
C ASP A 58 -5.88 12.40 -11.87
N LEU A 59 -6.45 11.25 -11.47
CA LEU A 59 -6.37 10.76 -10.10
C LEU A 59 -4.90 10.50 -9.72
N LEU A 60 -4.14 9.79 -10.56
CA LEU A 60 -2.71 9.51 -10.32
C LEU A 60 -1.88 10.79 -10.24
N GLU A 61 -2.18 11.79 -11.06
CA GLU A 61 -1.50 13.09 -11.03
C GLU A 61 -1.77 13.86 -9.73
N LYS A 62 -3.03 13.87 -9.25
CA LYS A 62 -3.43 14.65 -8.06
C LYS A 62 -3.20 13.94 -6.73
N LEU A 63 -3.03 12.62 -6.73
CA LEU A 63 -2.84 11.81 -5.52
C LEU A 63 -1.66 12.28 -4.64
N PRO A 64 -0.45 12.56 -5.18
CA PRO A 64 0.66 13.08 -4.37
C PRO A 64 0.29 14.34 -3.60
N THR A 65 -0.45 15.27 -4.21
CA THR A 65 -0.91 16.50 -3.54
C THR A 65 -1.90 16.20 -2.42
N ALA A 66 -2.90 15.35 -2.67
CA ALA A 66 -3.86 14.93 -1.64
C ALA A 66 -3.20 14.22 -0.44
N LEU A 67 -2.06 13.57 -0.65
CA LEU A 67 -1.26 12.93 0.39
C LEU A 67 -0.27 13.87 1.09
N GLY A 68 -0.12 15.12 0.63
CA GLY A 68 0.87 16.07 1.16
C GLY A 68 2.31 15.81 0.67
N LEU A 69 2.45 15.14 -0.48
CA LEU A 69 3.72 14.65 -1.05
C LEU A 69 4.07 15.32 -2.39
N ALA A 70 3.39 16.41 -2.74
CA ALA A 70 3.65 17.18 -3.96
C ALA A 70 5.15 17.51 -4.10
N GLY A 71 5.68 17.33 -5.31
CA GLY A 71 7.10 17.55 -5.62
C GLY A 71 8.08 16.51 -5.08
N ARG A 72 7.65 15.62 -4.18
CA ARG A 72 8.52 14.61 -3.54
C ARG A 72 8.30 13.20 -4.08
N ARG A 73 7.08 12.88 -4.52
CA ARG A 73 6.71 11.57 -5.05
C ARG A 73 5.72 11.69 -6.21
N LYS A 74 5.69 10.66 -7.04
CA LYS A 74 4.73 10.47 -8.13
C LYS A 74 3.93 9.19 -7.87
N ALA A 75 2.67 9.16 -8.27
CA ALA A 75 1.88 7.93 -8.27
C ALA A 75 1.96 7.31 -9.67
N TYR A 76 2.05 5.98 -9.71
CA TYR A 76 2.12 5.23 -10.96
C TYR A 76 1.21 4.02 -10.89
N ARG A 77 0.78 3.56 -12.06
CA ARG A 77 0.12 2.26 -12.21
C ARG A 77 1.15 1.19 -12.51
N GLY A 78 1.07 0.08 -11.78
CA GLY A 78 1.81 -1.14 -12.06
C GLY A 78 0.88 -2.31 -12.38
N VAL A 79 1.44 -3.40 -12.87
CA VAL A 79 0.73 -4.68 -13.02
C VAL A 79 0.92 -5.50 -11.76
N PHE A 80 -0.16 -5.72 -11.01
CA PHE A 80 -0.15 -6.63 -9.87
C PHE A 80 -0.41 -8.06 -10.34
N ARG A 81 0.60 -8.93 -10.23
CA ARG A 81 0.47 -10.36 -10.53
C ARG A 81 0.23 -11.12 -9.23
N TYR A 82 -0.72 -12.04 -9.26
CA TYR A 82 -1.03 -12.92 -8.14
C TYR A 82 -1.27 -14.35 -8.63
N CYS A 83 -1.18 -15.31 -7.72
CA CYS A 83 -1.43 -16.72 -7.98
C CYS A 83 -2.38 -17.25 -6.89
N LEU A 84 -3.38 -18.02 -7.28
CA LEU A 84 -4.34 -18.65 -6.34
C LEU A 84 -3.90 -20.05 -5.91
N ASP A 85 -3.02 -20.68 -6.69
CA ASP A 85 -2.50 -22.03 -6.44
C ASP A 85 -0.96 -21.99 -6.51
N PRO A 86 -0.29 -21.40 -5.50
CA PRO A 86 1.16 -21.34 -5.47
C PRO A 86 1.73 -22.75 -5.32
N THR A 87 2.76 -23.07 -6.12
CA THR A 87 3.50 -24.33 -5.96
C THR A 87 4.02 -24.47 -4.53
N ALA A 88 3.85 -25.65 -3.95
CA ALA A 88 4.40 -25.97 -2.63
C ALA A 88 5.92 -25.74 -2.61
N LEU A 89 6.36 -24.80 -1.78
CA LEU A 89 7.77 -24.57 -1.52
C LEU A 89 8.20 -25.41 -0.32
N PRO A 90 9.46 -25.89 -0.28
CA PRO A 90 10.01 -26.48 0.94
C PRO A 90 9.88 -25.53 2.11
N ASP A 91 9.77 -26.08 3.32
CA ASP A 91 9.76 -25.28 4.54
C ASP A 91 11.01 -24.37 4.57
N ALA A 92 10.80 -23.09 4.92
CA ALA A 92 11.89 -22.12 5.06
C ALA A 92 12.82 -22.45 6.26
N GLY A 93 12.45 -23.46 7.05
CA GLY A 93 13.17 -23.89 8.23
C GLY A 93 12.92 -22.94 9.42
N SER A 94 13.54 -23.25 10.55
CA SER A 94 13.49 -22.35 11.71
C SER A 94 14.32 -21.10 11.41
N GLY A 95 13.70 -19.92 11.55
CA GLY A 95 14.37 -18.65 11.33
C GLY A 95 15.57 -18.49 12.25
N SER A 96 16.78 -18.59 11.71
CA SER A 96 17.99 -18.20 12.45
C SER A 96 17.90 -16.69 12.74
N PRO A 97 18.39 -16.22 13.92
CA PRO A 97 18.45 -14.80 14.21
C PRO A 97 19.14 -14.08 13.06
N SER A 98 18.42 -13.16 12.40
CA SER A 98 18.99 -12.45 11.26
C SER A 98 20.24 -11.70 11.71
N THR A 99 21.37 -12.00 11.08
CA THR A 99 22.65 -11.30 11.29
C THR A 99 22.64 -9.91 10.64
N ILE A 100 21.66 -9.64 9.75
CA ILE A 100 21.52 -8.41 8.99
C ILE A 100 20.96 -7.29 9.90
N PRO A 101 21.70 -6.20 10.15
CA PRO A 101 21.37 -5.23 11.20
C PRO A 101 19.97 -4.60 11.13
N TRP A 102 19.47 -4.29 9.92
CA TRP A 102 18.15 -3.66 9.73
C TRP A 102 16.98 -4.63 9.94
N CYS A 103 17.23 -5.94 9.92
CA CYS A 103 16.21 -6.96 10.17
C CYS A 103 15.82 -7.04 11.65
N ARG A 104 16.74 -6.65 12.56
CA ARG A 104 16.46 -6.56 14.01
C ARG A 104 15.52 -5.41 14.38
N SER A 105 15.53 -4.31 13.63
CA SER A 105 14.73 -3.11 13.92
C SER A 105 13.23 -3.22 13.60
N GLY A 106 12.82 -4.18 12.76
CA GLY A 106 11.41 -4.41 12.41
C GLY A 106 10.67 -5.37 13.35
N CYS A 107 11.40 -6.17 14.14
CA CYS A 107 10.84 -7.16 15.06
C CYS A 107 10.44 -6.52 16.39
N GLY A 108 9.59 -5.50 16.34
CA GLY A 108 9.06 -4.80 17.51
C GLY A 108 7.98 -5.63 18.22
N ARG A 109 8.38 -6.41 19.23
CA ARG A 109 7.59 -6.89 20.38
C ARG A 109 6.21 -7.52 20.08
N SER A 110 6.18 -8.84 19.90
CA SER A 110 5.16 -9.71 20.50
C SER A 110 5.68 -11.13 20.60
N ALA A 111 6.59 -11.37 21.55
CA ALA A 111 7.03 -12.72 21.92
C ALA A 111 6.15 -13.33 23.03
N ALA A 112 4.94 -12.79 23.26
CA ALA A 112 4.06 -13.21 24.35
C ALA A 112 2.63 -13.46 23.85
N ARG A 113 2.50 -14.44 22.96
CA ARG A 113 1.31 -15.32 22.76
C ARG A 113 1.57 -16.17 21.52
N CYS A 114 2.33 -17.24 21.71
CA CYS A 114 2.10 -18.52 21.05
C CYS A 114 1.48 -19.43 22.11
#